data_AF-A0A354J370-F1
#
_entry.id   AF-A0A354J370-F1
#
_cell.length_a   1.000
_cell.length_b   1.000
_cell.length_c   1.000
_cell.angle_alpha   90.00
_cell.angle_beta   90.00
_cell.angle_gamma   90.00
#
_symmetry.space_group_name_H-M   'P 1'
#
loop_
_entity.id
_entity.type
_entity.pdbx_description
1 polymer ?
#
loop_
_entity_poly.entity_id
_entity_poly.type
_entity_poly.pdbx_seq_one_letter_code
_entity_poly.pdbx_strand_id
1 'polypeptide(L)'
;MKQDIKIRPVFEKLKSKAKESKVNNESEYSFKSESKSITGRILGSIRYKLLISFFLPIIFIVILGFSAYSSASKSIVSTFKNSMINVINSTGNYYDVIMQTVEDKAAQLSVDTNVWNYFSRMYKGEIVEEAEALKKIKNIVSSMALSDKYIENIAIFTDYGQPVSSYGSFKDKNPFETFKATEEAAYITNNESNMVWSGYHHYMDEQLGINPDSYAVSMSKKYL
;
A
#
# COMPACT_ATOMS: atom_id res chain seq x y z
N MET A 1 33.45 7.48 68.80
CA MET A 1 34.27 6.40 69.38
C MET A 1 35.15 5.84 68.25
N LYS A 2 36.39 6.32 68.17
CA LYS A 2 37.44 5.80 67.29
C LYS A 2 37.98 4.50 67.87
N GLN A 3 38.37 3.54 67.04
CA GLN A 3 39.65 2.84 67.21
C GLN A 3 40.24 2.49 65.84
N ASP A 4 41.33 3.19 65.54
CA ASP A 4 42.34 2.89 64.54
C ASP A 4 43.18 1.68 64.97
N ILE A 5 43.58 0.83 64.02
CA ILE A 5 44.79 0.00 64.18
C ILE A 5 45.68 0.22 62.95
N LYS A 6 46.61 1.17 63.13
CA LYS A 6 47.89 1.26 62.44
C LYS A 6 48.85 0.30 63.17
N ILE A 7 49.78 -0.37 62.49
CA ILE A 7 51.24 -0.38 62.76
C ILE A 7 51.96 -1.15 61.61
N ARG A 8 52.76 -0.39 60.83
CA ARG A 8 54.06 -0.78 60.23
C ARG A 8 55.15 -0.33 61.24
N PRO A 9 56.47 -0.65 61.20
CA PRO A 9 57.27 -1.48 60.28
C PRO A 9 58.32 -2.38 61.01
N VAL A 10 58.98 -3.34 60.34
CA VAL A 10 60.31 -3.84 60.78
C VAL A 10 61.19 -4.16 59.58
N PHE A 11 62.05 -3.20 59.26
CA PHE A 11 63.31 -3.38 58.55
C PHE A 11 64.27 -4.09 59.50
N GLU A 12 64.42 -5.42 59.42
CA GLU A 12 65.54 -6.08 60.08
C GLU A 12 65.84 -7.45 59.47
N LYS A 13 66.56 -7.43 58.35
CA LYS A 13 67.59 -8.43 57.99
C LYS A 13 68.32 -8.02 56.73
N LEU A 14 68.99 -6.87 56.81
CA LEU A 14 70.24 -6.64 56.09
C LEU A 14 71.37 -6.93 57.08
N LYS A 15 72.09 -8.05 56.92
CA LYS A 15 73.55 -8.14 57.07
C LYS A 15 74.07 -9.59 57.06
N SER A 16 75.26 -9.73 56.49
CA SER A 16 76.07 -10.93 56.26
C SER A 16 75.71 -11.66 54.96
N LYS A 17 76.53 -11.69 53.91
CA LYS A 17 77.97 -11.46 53.78
C LYS A 17 78.26 -10.48 52.62
N ALA A 18 78.88 -9.37 52.94
CA ALA A 18 79.90 -8.79 52.07
C ALA A 18 81.20 -9.58 52.29
N LYS A 19 81.95 -9.90 51.23
CA LYS A 19 83.34 -9.41 51.03
C LYS A 19 84.03 -10.06 49.80
N GLU A 20 84.31 -9.19 48.83
CA GLU A 20 85.44 -9.13 47.85
C GLU A 20 85.59 -10.26 46.81
N SER A 21 85.92 -9.98 45.53
CA SER A 21 86.90 -8.99 45.04
C SER A 21 86.61 -8.43 43.62
N LYS A 22 87.33 -7.33 43.32
CA LYS A 22 87.24 -6.33 42.24
C LYS A 22 87.53 -6.84 40.81
N VAL A 23 87.05 -6.12 39.78
CA VAL A 23 87.83 -5.24 38.89
C VAL A 23 86.92 -4.58 37.83
N ASN A 24 87.22 -3.31 37.56
CA ASN A 24 86.52 -2.35 36.70
C ASN A 24 86.53 -2.69 35.20
N ASN A 25 85.49 -2.31 34.46
CA ASN A 25 85.56 -1.18 33.51
C ASN A 25 84.22 -0.92 32.81
N GLU A 26 83.91 0.36 32.67
CA GLU A 26 82.77 0.94 31.96
C GLU A 26 82.79 0.60 30.46
N SER A 27 81.64 0.20 29.92
CA SER A 27 80.98 0.98 28.87
C SER A 27 79.53 0.50 28.73
N GLU A 28 78.66 1.49 28.78
CA GLU A 28 77.22 1.44 28.86
C GLU A 28 76.62 1.08 27.48
N TYR A 29 75.88 -0.03 27.41
CA TYR A 29 74.85 -0.22 26.38
C TYR A 29 73.56 -0.69 27.08
N SER A 30 72.68 0.27 27.35
CA SER A 30 71.33 -0.01 27.84
C SER A 30 70.50 -0.61 26.70
N PHE A 31 70.43 -1.94 26.66
CA PHE A 31 69.46 -2.65 25.83
C PHE A 31 68.07 -2.42 26.40
N LYS A 32 67.35 -1.46 25.81
CA LYS A 32 65.94 -1.20 26.06
C LYS A 32 65.16 -2.48 25.79
N SER A 33 64.69 -3.15 26.85
CA SER A 33 63.90 -4.37 26.72
C SER A 33 62.52 -4.03 26.17
N GLU A 34 62.39 -4.13 24.85
CA GLU A 34 61.12 -4.10 24.16
C GLU A 34 60.33 -5.36 24.56
N SER A 35 59.23 -5.18 25.31
CA SER A 35 58.30 -6.27 25.61
C SER A 35 57.63 -6.70 24.31
N LYS A 36 58.30 -7.59 23.56
CA LYS A 36 57.73 -8.20 22.34
C LYS A 36 56.47 -8.93 22.73
N SER A 37 55.33 -8.31 22.42
CA SER A 37 54.01 -8.93 22.47
C SER A 37 54.05 -10.23 21.68
N ILE A 38 53.25 -11.20 22.10
CA ILE A 38 53.13 -12.53 21.48
C ILE A 38 52.88 -12.41 19.95
N THR A 39 52.22 -11.34 19.52
CA THR A 39 52.04 -10.97 18.10
C THR A 39 53.37 -10.75 17.35
N GLY A 40 54.37 -10.10 17.94
CA GLY A 40 55.66 -9.83 17.29
C GLY A 40 56.55 -11.06 17.09
N ARG A 41 56.41 -12.10 17.94
CA ARG A 41 57.16 -13.37 17.76
C ARG A 41 56.52 -14.29 16.72
N ILE A 42 55.20 -14.27 16.60
CA ILE A 42 54.47 -15.07 15.60
C ILE A 42 54.63 -14.45 14.19
N LEU A 43 54.60 -13.10 14.08
CA LEU A 43 54.87 -12.38 12.83
C LEU A 43 56.33 -12.41 12.36
N GLY A 44 57.27 -12.81 13.22
CA GLY A 44 58.70 -12.85 12.91
C GLY A 44 59.15 -14.09 12.11
N SER A 45 58.32 -15.15 12.03
CA SER A 45 58.69 -16.34 11.25
C SER A 45 58.33 -16.17 9.78
N ILE A 46 59.28 -16.47 8.89
CA ILE A 46 59.10 -16.36 7.43
C ILE A 46 57.89 -17.17 6.93
N ARG A 47 57.62 -18.32 7.58
CA ARG A 47 56.50 -19.23 7.27
C ARG A 47 55.14 -18.58 7.53
N TYR A 48 55.00 -17.85 8.63
CA TYR A 48 53.75 -17.17 8.98
C TYR A 48 53.49 -15.93 8.10
N LYS A 49 54.54 -15.19 7.74
CA LYS A 49 54.45 -14.06 6.81
C LYS A 49 53.92 -14.48 5.43
N LEU A 50 54.37 -15.65 4.95
CA LEU A 50 53.90 -16.24 3.69
C LEU A 50 52.42 -16.65 3.75
N LEU A 51 52.00 -17.27 4.86
CA LEU A 51 50.60 -17.68 5.08
C LEU A 51 49.66 -16.47 5.15
N ILE A 52 49.98 -15.42 5.90
CA ILE A 52 49.15 -14.20 5.96
C ILE A 52 49.02 -13.55 4.58
N SER A 53 50.11 -13.46 3.82
CA SER A 53 50.09 -12.87 2.48
C SER A 53 49.12 -13.62 1.55
N PHE A 54 48.92 -14.92 1.77
CA PHE A 54 47.97 -15.74 1.02
C PHE A 54 46.52 -15.61 1.52
N PHE A 55 46.31 -15.41 2.83
CA PHE A 55 44.96 -15.22 3.41
C PHE A 55 44.38 -13.82 3.20
N LEU A 56 45.24 -12.80 3.13
CA LEU A 56 44.83 -11.41 2.92
C LEU A 56 43.86 -11.22 1.73
N PRO A 57 44.13 -11.74 0.52
CA PRO A 57 43.19 -11.63 -0.60
C PRO A 57 41.86 -12.35 -0.35
N ILE A 58 41.87 -13.48 0.37
CA ILE A 58 40.65 -14.24 0.70
C ILE A 58 39.73 -13.39 1.58
N ILE A 59 40.27 -12.70 2.58
CA ILE A 59 39.51 -11.82 3.47
C ILE A 59 38.84 -10.69 2.68
N PHE A 60 39.56 -10.08 1.74
CA PHE A 60 39.00 -9.03 0.88
C PHE A 60 37.86 -9.55 0.00
N ILE A 61 37.98 -10.75 -0.58
CA ILE A 61 36.91 -11.37 -1.37
C ILE A 61 35.66 -11.61 -0.51
N VAL A 62 35.82 -12.07 0.74
CA VAL A 62 34.69 -12.31 1.64
C VAL A 62 33.97 -11.00 1.99
N ILE A 63 34.69 -9.92 2.29
CA ILE A 63 34.11 -8.60 2.60
C ILE A 63 33.36 -8.05 1.38
N LEU A 64 33.94 -8.18 0.19
CA LEU A 64 33.31 -7.79 -1.07
C LEU A 64 32.05 -8.62 -1.34
N GLY A 65 32.10 -9.93 -1.13
CA GLY A 65 30.96 -10.83 -1.27
C GLY A 65 29.81 -10.46 -0.33
N PHE A 66 30.10 -10.16 0.93
CA PHE A 66 29.09 -9.72 1.90
C PHE A 66 28.46 -8.37 1.51
N SER A 67 29.28 -7.42 1.09
CA SER A 67 28.82 -6.08 0.67
C SER A 67 27.99 -6.16 -0.61
N ALA A 68 28.42 -6.96 -1.58
CA ALA A 68 27.71 -7.23 -2.82
C ALA A 68 26.37 -7.92 -2.53
N TYR A 69 26.36 -8.96 -1.68
CA TYR A 69 25.14 -9.65 -1.28
C TYR A 69 24.14 -8.70 -0.61
N SER A 70 24.58 -7.93 0.38
CA SER A 70 23.72 -6.97 1.09
C SER A 70 23.13 -5.93 0.15
N SER A 71 23.93 -5.39 -0.78
CA SER A 71 23.47 -4.39 -1.74
C SER A 71 22.53 -4.98 -2.78
N ALA A 72 22.88 -6.14 -3.35
CA ALA A 72 22.07 -6.83 -4.35
C ALA A 72 20.73 -7.28 -3.75
N SER A 73 20.74 -7.89 -2.56
CA SER A 73 19.53 -8.32 -1.87
C SER A 73 18.59 -7.15 -1.60
N LYS A 74 19.10 -6.04 -1.04
CA LYS A 74 18.32 -4.83 -0.80
C LYS A 74 17.76 -4.25 -2.09
N SER A 75 18.57 -4.18 -3.15
CA SER A 75 18.16 -3.66 -4.45
C SER A 75 17.03 -4.50 -5.06
N ILE A 76 17.19 -5.83 -5.10
CA ILE A 76 16.17 -6.75 -5.65
C ILE A 76 14.86 -6.61 -4.89
N VAL A 77 14.90 -6.64 -3.56
CA VAL A 77 13.69 -6.50 -2.72
C VAL A 77 13.04 -5.14 -2.92
N SER A 78 13.83 -4.07 -2.97
CA SER A 78 13.34 -2.71 -3.21
C SER A 78 12.70 -2.56 -4.58
N THR A 79 13.38 -3.00 -5.64
CA THR A 79 12.88 -2.97 -7.01
C THR A 79 11.58 -3.76 -7.12
N PHE A 80 11.50 -4.97 -6.57
CA PHE A 80 10.27 -5.74 -6.58
C PHE A 80 9.12 -5.03 -5.87
N LYS A 81 9.37 -4.48 -4.66
CA LYS A 81 8.37 -3.69 -3.92
C LYS A 81 7.90 -2.49 -4.72
N ASN A 82 8.83 -1.72 -5.29
CA ASN A 82 8.51 -0.53 -6.07
C ASN A 82 7.72 -0.89 -7.33
N SER A 83 8.09 -1.97 -8.02
CA SER A 83 7.32 -2.48 -9.17
C SER A 83 5.91 -2.89 -8.76
N MET A 84 5.73 -3.58 -7.63
CA MET A 84 4.41 -3.96 -7.15
C MET A 84 3.57 -2.75 -6.73
N ILE A 85 4.16 -1.77 -6.05
CA ILE A 85 3.48 -0.49 -5.73
C ILE A 85 3.05 0.21 -7.01
N ASN A 86 3.91 0.26 -8.03
CA ASN A 86 3.55 0.87 -9.32
C ASN A 86 2.39 0.13 -10.00
N VAL A 87 2.39 -1.20 -10.00
CA VAL A 87 1.27 -2.00 -10.55
C VAL A 87 -0.02 -1.73 -9.79
N ILE A 88 0.02 -1.70 -8.45
CA ILE A 88 -1.15 -1.39 -7.61
C ILE A 88 -1.66 0.02 -7.92
N ASN A 89 -0.78 1.02 -7.98
CA ASN A 89 -1.16 2.40 -8.28
C ASN A 89 -1.73 2.54 -9.70
N SER A 90 -1.10 1.91 -10.70
CA SER A 90 -1.63 1.90 -12.07
C SER A 90 -3.00 1.23 -12.16
N THR A 91 -3.21 0.16 -11.38
CA THR A 91 -4.51 -0.51 -11.29
C THR A 91 -5.55 0.39 -10.62
N GLY A 92 -5.18 1.06 -9.52
CA GLY A 92 -6.03 2.05 -8.85
C GLY A 92 -6.45 3.18 -9.78
N ASN A 93 -5.49 3.80 -10.47
CA ASN A 93 -5.77 4.85 -11.45
C ASN A 93 -6.70 4.38 -12.58
N TYR A 94 -6.61 3.11 -12.98
CA TYR A 94 -7.50 2.54 -13.99
C TYR A 94 -8.94 2.40 -13.46
N TYR A 95 -9.10 1.94 -12.22
CA TYR A 95 -10.41 1.91 -11.55
C TYR A 95 -10.98 3.31 -11.34
N ASP A 96 -10.15 4.30 -10.95
CA ASP A 96 -10.60 5.69 -10.80
C ASP A 96 -11.22 6.21 -12.10
N VAL A 97 -10.60 5.94 -13.25
CA VAL A 97 -11.14 6.32 -14.57
C VAL A 97 -12.47 5.62 -14.85
N ILE A 98 -12.60 4.32 -14.52
CA ILE A 98 -13.85 3.58 -14.71
C ILE A 98 -14.96 4.17 -13.82
N MET A 99 -14.68 4.37 -12.53
CA MET A 99 -15.65 4.90 -11.57
C MET A 99 -16.06 6.32 -11.96
N GLN A 100 -15.10 7.18 -12.32
CA GLN A 100 -15.38 8.53 -12.80
C GLN A 100 -16.20 8.52 -14.09
N THR A 101 -15.96 7.58 -15.01
CA THR A 101 -16.78 7.43 -16.22
C THR A 101 -18.23 7.13 -15.86
N VAL A 102 -18.48 6.21 -14.93
CA VAL A 102 -19.84 5.88 -14.47
C VAL A 102 -20.52 7.08 -13.80
N GLU A 103 -19.79 7.81 -12.95
CA GLU A 103 -20.28 9.05 -12.30
C GLU A 103 -20.65 10.12 -13.34
N ASP A 104 -19.78 10.35 -14.33
CA ASP A 104 -20.00 11.31 -15.41
C ASP A 104 -21.22 10.94 -16.26
N LYS A 105 -21.43 9.65 -16.53
CA LYS A 105 -22.59 9.15 -17.29
C LYS A 105 -23.89 9.34 -16.51
N ALA A 106 -23.91 9.03 -15.22
CA ALA A 106 -25.09 9.31 -14.40
C ALA A 106 -25.31 10.81 -14.22
N ALA A 107 -24.25 11.62 -14.15
CA ALA A 107 -24.35 13.07 -14.17
C ALA A 107 -24.99 13.57 -15.47
N GLN A 108 -24.50 13.08 -16.61
CA GLN A 108 -25.04 13.39 -17.93
C GLN A 108 -26.52 13.03 -18.04
N LEU A 109 -26.93 11.84 -17.59
CA LEU A 109 -28.34 11.43 -17.59
C LEU A 109 -29.19 12.31 -16.68
N SER A 110 -28.71 12.65 -15.49
CA SER A 110 -29.48 13.46 -14.52
C SER A 110 -29.77 14.88 -14.99
N VAL A 111 -28.97 15.41 -15.92
CA VAL A 111 -29.15 16.77 -16.48
C VAL A 111 -29.64 16.76 -17.92
N ASP A 112 -29.87 15.58 -18.51
CA ASP A 112 -30.45 15.47 -19.85
C ASP A 112 -31.86 16.08 -19.83
N THR A 113 -32.12 16.98 -20.79
CA THR A 113 -33.38 17.73 -20.81
C THR A 113 -34.60 16.83 -21.00
N ASN A 114 -34.49 15.73 -21.76
CA ASN A 114 -35.61 14.80 -21.93
C ASN A 114 -35.88 14.06 -20.62
N VAL A 115 -34.82 13.55 -19.96
CA VAL A 115 -34.91 12.88 -18.67
C VAL A 115 -35.51 13.81 -17.62
N TRP A 116 -34.95 15.01 -17.46
CA TRP A 116 -35.40 15.98 -16.48
C TRP A 116 -36.86 16.40 -16.70
N ASN A 117 -37.23 16.81 -17.91
CA ASN A 117 -38.58 17.29 -18.21
C ASN A 117 -39.64 16.20 -18.02
N TYR A 118 -39.34 14.96 -18.42
CA TYR A 118 -40.24 13.83 -18.26
C TYR A 118 -40.50 13.52 -16.78
N PHE A 119 -39.44 13.30 -16.00
CA PHE A 119 -39.57 12.89 -14.60
C PHE A 119 -40.00 14.04 -13.67
N SER A 120 -39.78 15.31 -14.07
CA SER A 120 -40.28 16.50 -13.34
C SER A 120 -41.74 16.86 -13.64
N ARG A 121 -42.48 16.02 -14.38
CA ARG A 121 -43.90 16.21 -14.75
C ARG A 121 -44.17 17.35 -15.73
N MET A 122 -43.17 17.80 -16.49
CA MET A 122 -43.34 18.93 -17.42
C MET A 122 -44.36 18.64 -18.52
N TYR A 123 -44.39 17.40 -19.04
CA TYR A 123 -45.30 16.97 -20.10
C TYR A 123 -46.60 16.34 -19.55
N LYS A 124 -46.89 16.49 -18.26
CA LYS A 124 -48.04 15.82 -17.64
C LYS A 124 -49.35 16.30 -18.26
N GLY A 125 -50.06 15.37 -18.90
CA GLY A 125 -51.33 15.65 -19.60
C GLY A 125 -51.18 15.87 -21.11
N GLU A 126 -49.95 15.98 -21.60
CA GLU A 126 -49.59 16.07 -23.02
C GLU A 126 -49.17 14.68 -23.52
N ILE A 127 -50.15 13.85 -23.89
CA ILE A 127 -49.95 12.41 -24.16
C ILE A 127 -48.89 12.15 -25.24
N VAL A 128 -48.86 12.98 -26.28
CA VAL A 128 -47.94 12.79 -27.41
C VAL A 128 -46.52 13.14 -27.00
N GLU A 129 -46.33 14.30 -26.39
CA GLU A 129 -45.06 14.84 -25.92
C GLU A 129 -44.44 13.94 -24.83
N GLU A 130 -45.27 13.45 -23.91
CA GLU A 130 -44.85 12.52 -22.84
C GLU A 130 -44.37 11.17 -23.42
N ALA A 131 -45.08 10.62 -24.41
CA ALA A 131 -44.69 9.38 -25.07
C ALA A 131 -43.41 9.54 -25.92
N GLU A 132 -43.24 10.68 -26.60
CA GLU A 132 -42.03 11.00 -27.34
C GLU A 132 -40.82 11.16 -26.44
N ALA A 133 -40.97 11.88 -25.32
CA ALA A 133 -39.92 12.03 -24.31
C ALA A 133 -39.50 10.68 -23.74
N LEU A 134 -40.45 9.82 -23.37
CA LEU A 134 -40.17 8.48 -22.87
C LEU A 134 -39.39 7.63 -23.89
N LYS A 135 -39.78 7.69 -25.18
CA LYS A 135 -39.07 6.98 -26.25
C LYS A 135 -37.63 7.48 -26.40
N LYS A 136 -37.42 8.80 -26.34
CA LYS A 136 -36.07 9.40 -26.38
C LYS A 136 -35.23 8.94 -25.19
N ILE A 137 -35.78 8.93 -23.98
CA ILE A 137 -35.08 8.47 -22.77
C ILE A 137 -34.68 7.00 -22.90
N LYS A 138 -35.60 6.13 -23.33
CA LYS A 138 -35.29 4.71 -23.57
C LYS A 138 -34.12 4.53 -24.55
N ASN A 139 -34.10 5.31 -25.62
CA ASN A 139 -33.02 5.28 -26.60
C ASN A 139 -31.69 5.80 -26.03
N ILE A 140 -31.71 6.90 -25.27
CA ILE A 140 -30.51 7.45 -24.62
C ILE A 140 -29.92 6.42 -23.65
N VAL A 141 -30.75 5.87 -22.76
CA VAL A 141 -30.35 4.87 -21.76
C VAL A 141 -29.77 3.62 -22.43
N SER A 142 -30.46 3.06 -23.42
CA SER A 142 -29.99 1.87 -24.13
C SER A 142 -28.70 2.14 -24.91
N SER A 143 -28.61 3.27 -25.62
CA SER A 143 -27.41 3.64 -26.36
C SER A 143 -26.22 3.89 -25.44
N MET A 144 -26.44 4.48 -24.26
CA MET A 144 -25.39 4.75 -23.30
C MET A 144 -24.83 3.46 -22.71
N ALA A 145 -25.69 2.52 -22.29
CA ALA A 145 -25.26 1.22 -21.81
C ALA A 145 -24.54 0.41 -22.90
N LEU A 146 -25.08 0.37 -24.13
CA LEU A 146 -24.49 -0.40 -25.23
C LEU A 146 -23.15 0.15 -25.75
N SER A 147 -22.92 1.47 -25.62
CA SER A 147 -21.70 2.10 -26.13
C SER A 147 -20.55 2.12 -25.13
N ASP A 148 -20.83 1.89 -23.84
CA ASP A 148 -19.83 1.92 -22.78
C ASP A 148 -19.57 0.51 -22.25
N LYS A 149 -18.37 -0.03 -22.52
CA LYS A 149 -17.99 -1.39 -22.11
C LYS A 149 -17.89 -1.59 -20.60
N TYR A 150 -17.92 -0.52 -19.81
CA TYR A 150 -17.84 -0.58 -18.35
C TYR A 150 -19.21 -0.53 -17.67
N ILE A 151 -20.27 -0.21 -18.42
CA ILE A 151 -21.61 -0.11 -17.91
C ILE A 151 -22.40 -1.31 -18.43
N GLU A 152 -22.72 -2.23 -17.52
CA GLU A 152 -23.57 -3.37 -17.85
C GLU A 152 -25.02 -2.91 -18.04
N ASN A 153 -25.56 -2.21 -17.04
CA ASN A 153 -26.97 -1.83 -17.00
C ASN A 153 -27.17 -0.42 -16.44
N ILE A 154 -28.20 0.25 -16.95
CA ILE A 154 -28.70 1.52 -16.47
C ILE A 154 -30.19 1.37 -16.20
N ALA A 155 -30.66 1.83 -15.05
CA ALA A 155 -32.08 1.95 -14.77
C ALA A 155 -32.40 3.30 -14.14
N ILE A 156 -33.59 3.80 -14.46
CA ILE A 156 -34.12 5.08 -14.01
C ILE A 156 -35.56 4.85 -13.59
N PHE A 157 -35.88 5.19 -12.35
CA PHE A 157 -37.23 5.12 -11.81
C PHE A 157 -37.41 6.23 -10.77
N THR A 158 -38.54 6.91 -10.79
CA THR A 158 -38.86 8.01 -9.86
C THR A 158 -40.32 7.87 -9.39
N ASP A 159 -40.77 8.81 -8.56
CA ASP A 159 -42.15 8.90 -8.06
C ASP A 159 -43.19 9.22 -9.16
N TYR A 160 -42.75 9.50 -10.39
CA TYR A 160 -43.61 9.85 -11.52
C TYR A 160 -43.07 9.28 -12.84
N GLY A 161 -43.98 8.90 -13.73
CA GLY A 161 -43.63 8.40 -15.05
C GLY A 161 -43.31 6.90 -15.07
N GLN A 162 -43.05 6.37 -16.26
CA GLN A 162 -42.71 4.97 -16.40
C GLN A 162 -41.22 4.73 -16.11
N PRO A 163 -40.87 3.66 -15.39
CA PRO A 163 -39.48 3.30 -15.18
C PRO A 163 -38.84 2.89 -16.51
N VAL A 164 -37.56 3.23 -16.68
CA VAL A 164 -36.77 2.94 -17.86
C VAL A 164 -35.55 2.13 -17.45
N SER A 165 -35.23 1.08 -18.22
CA SER A 165 -33.97 0.35 -18.07
C SER A 165 -33.39 0.00 -19.43
N SER A 166 -32.06 -0.13 -19.50
CA SER A 166 -31.35 -0.69 -20.65
C SER A 166 -31.51 -2.21 -20.75
N TYR A 167 -31.90 -2.89 -19.66
CA TYR A 167 -32.02 -4.34 -19.60
C TYR A 167 -33.29 -4.78 -18.88
N GLY A 168 -33.99 -5.72 -19.49
CA GLY A 168 -35.23 -6.26 -18.93
C GLY A 168 -36.32 -5.19 -18.78
N SER A 169 -37.27 -5.46 -17.89
CA SER A 169 -38.34 -4.55 -17.52
C SER A 169 -38.71 -4.83 -16.08
N PHE A 170 -39.06 -3.77 -15.34
CA PHE A 170 -39.50 -3.92 -13.95
C PHE A 170 -40.75 -4.80 -13.88
N LYS A 171 -40.71 -5.81 -13.01
CA LYS A 171 -41.87 -6.69 -12.74
C LYS A 171 -42.95 -5.93 -11.96
N ASP A 172 -42.54 -5.02 -11.09
CA ASP A 172 -43.43 -4.18 -10.31
C ASP A 172 -44.05 -3.03 -11.15
N LYS A 173 -45.30 -2.71 -10.86
CA LYS A 173 -46.04 -1.59 -11.45
C LYS A 173 -45.59 -0.24 -10.90
N ASN A 174 -45.11 -0.19 -9.64
CA ASN A 174 -44.57 1.03 -9.05
C ASN A 174 -43.24 0.75 -8.33
N PRO A 175 -42.14 0.63 -9.11
CA PRO A 175 -40.85 0.27 -8.54
C PRO A 175 -40.30 1.27 -7.52
N PHE A 176 -40.69 2.54 -7.61
CA PHE A 176 -40.20 3.57 -6.69
C PHE A 176 -40.75 3.39 -5.28
N GLU A 177 -42.06 3.15 -5.14
CA GLU A 177 -42.67 2.96 -3.81
C GLU A 177 -42.18 1.69 -3.13
N THR A 178 -42.01 0.60 -3.88
CA THR A 178 -41.47 -0.65 -3.34
C THR A 178 -39.99 -0.51 -2.98
N PHE A 179 -39.20 0.15 -3.83
CA PHE A 179 -37.80 0.43 -3.52
C PHE A 179 -37.64 1.24 -2.24
N LYS A 180 -38.45 2.28 -2.05
CA LYS A 180 -38.41 3.15 -0.87
C LYS A 180 -38.61 2.42 0.46
N ALA A 181 -39.28 1.27 0.45
CA ALA A 181 -39.46 0.42 1.63
C ALA A 181 -38.26 -0.49 1.95
N THR A 182 -37.24 -0.53 1.09
CA THR A 182 -36.05 -1.38 1.27
C THR A 182 -34.99 -0.72 2.14
N GLU A 183 -34.15 -1.55 2.78
CA GLU A 183 -32.97 -1.07 3.51
C GLU A 183 -31.95 -0.37 2.59
N GLU A 184 -31.89 -0.81 1.33
CA GLU A 184 -31.05 -0.23 0.29
C GLU A 184 -31.43 1.23 -0.01
N ALA A 185 -32.73 1.51 -0.17
CA ALA A 185 -33.20 2.88 -0.32
C ALA A 185 -32.86 3.73 0.90
N ALA A 186 -33.01 3.21 2.11
CA ALA A 186 -32.64 3.93 3.33
C ALA A 186 -31.14 4.27 3.36
N TYR A 187 -30.27 3.35 2.93
CA TYR A 187 -28.83 3.59 2.81
C TYR A 187 -28.51 4.71 1.81
N ILE A 188 -29.14 4.68 0.63
CA ILE A 188 -28.91 5.69 -0.43
C ILE A 188 -29.48 7.06 -0.02
N THR A 189 -30.70 7.10 0.51
CA THR A 189 -31.37 8.34 0.91
C THR A 189 -30.64 9.05 2.06
N ASN A 190 -30.16 8.30 3.07
CA ASN A 190 -29.48 8.88 4.23
C ASN A 190 -28.01 9.26 3.98
N ASN A 191 -27.43 8.92 2.83
CA ASN A 191 -26.07 9.32 2.48
C ASN A 191 -25.98 10.83 2.19
N GLU A 192 -24.92 11.51 2.62
CA GLU A 192 -24.71 12.93 2.30
C GLU A 192 -24.43 13.16 0.80
N SER A 193 -23.77 12.19 0.15
CA SER A 193 -23.50 12.24 -1.29
C SER A 193 -24.76 11.94 -2.10
N ASN A 194 -24.89 12.62 -3.24
CA ASN A 194 -25.91 12.32 -4.24
C ASN A 194 -25.53 11.13 -5.14
N MET A 195 -24.28 10.70 -5.11
CA MET A 195 -23.77 9.51 -5.80
C MET A 195 -23.28 8.52 -4.76
N VAL A 196 -23.92 7.37 -4.69
CA VAL A 196 -23.67 6.35 -3.68
C VAL A 196 -23.25 5.07 -4.38
N TRP A 197 -22.03 4.63 -4.10
CA TRP A 197 -21.51 3.36 -4.56
C TRP A 197 -21.94 2.24 -3.60
N SER A 198 -22.42 1.12 -4.15
CA SER A 198 -22.81 -0.09 -3.43
C SER A 198 -22.25 -1.31 -4.16
N GLY A 199 -22.15 -2.45 -3.46
CA GLY A 199 -21.68 -3.69 -4.09
C GLY A 199 -22.70 -4.25 -5.07
N TYR A 200 -23.88 -4.60 -4.54
CA TYR A 200 -24.98 -5.20 -5.31
C TYR A 200 -26.28 -4.45 -5.06
N HIS A 201 -27.13 -4.37 -6.08
CA HIS A 201 -28.49 -3.88 -6.00
C HIS A 201 -29.50 -5.03 -5.99
N HIS A 202 -29.70 -5.64 -4.82
CA HIS A 202 -30.57 -6.82 -4.67
C HIS A 202 -32.00 -6.58 -5.20
N TYR A 203 -32.56 -5.40 -4.93
CA TYR A 203 -33.88 -5.04 -5.43
C TYR A 203 -33.91 -4.96 -6.97
N MET A 204 -32.95 -4.26 -7.56
CA MET A 204 -32.89 -4.08 -9.01
C MET A 204 -32.64 -5.40 -9.73
N ASP A 205 -31.75 -6.23 -9.18
CA ASP A 205 -31.40 -7.53 -9.75
C ASP A 205 -32.62 -8.45 -9.83
N GLU A 206 -33.42 -8.50 -8.76
CA GLU A 206 -34.65 -9.27 -8.73
C GLU A 206 -35.70 -8.73 -9.72
N GLN A 207 -35.89 -7.40 -9.72
CA GLN A 207 -36.91 -6.74 -10.54
C GLN A 207 -36.61 -6.82 -12.03
N LEU A 208 -35.35 -6.71 -12.42
CA LEU A 208 -34.91 -6.69 -13.82
C LEU A 208 -34.40 -8.06 -14.30
N GLY A 209 -34.21 -9.01 -13.39
CA GLY A 209 -33.63 -10.32 -13.71
C GLY A 209 -32.16 -10.23 -14.11
N ILE A 210 -31.41 -9.30 -13.49
CA ILE A 210 -29.98 -9.14 -13.70
C ILE A 210 -29.28 -10.25 -12.92
N ASN A 211 -28.27 -10.87 -13.54
CA ASN A 211 -27.41 -11.81 -12.83
C ASN A 211 -26.42 -11.00 -11.97
N PRO A 212 -26.38 -11.18 -10.63
CA PRO A 212 -25.40 -10.48 -9.79
C PRO A 212 -23.95 -10.70 -10.23
N ASP A 213 -23.64 -11.82 -10.89
CA ASP A 213 -22.29 -12.09 -11.41
C ASP A 213 -21.93 -11.29 -12.68
N SER A 214 -22.87 -10.55 -13.28
CA SER A 214 -22.62 -9.76 -14.50
C SER A 214 -22.02 -8.39 -14.22
N TYR A 215 -21.95 -7.96 -12.96
CA TYR A 215 -21.35 -6.70 -12.55
C TYR A 215 -20.63 -6.83 -11.20
N ALA A 216 -19.69 -5.94 -10.91
CA ALA A 216 -18.88 -6.01 -9.68
C ALA A 216 -19.28 -4.96 -8.63
N VAL A 217 -19.77 -3.82 -9.08
CA VAL A 217 -20.15 -2.69 -8.23
C VAL A 217 -21.25 -1.92 -8.93
N SER A 218 -22.10 -1.25 -8.16
CA SER A 218 -23.18 -0.44 -8.66
C SER A 218 -23.15 0.97 -8.06
N MET A 219 -23.72 1.92 -8.78
CA MET A 219 -23.83 3.29 -8.32
C MET A 219 -25.27 3.77 -8.46
N SER A 220 -25.79 4.29 -7.35
CA SER A 220 -27.07 4.98 -7.29
C SER A 220 -26.86 6.48 -7.26
N LYS A 221 -27.52 7.19 -8.17
CA LYS A 221 -27.58 8.65 -8.17
C LYS A 221 -28.96 9.13 -7.71
N LYS A 222 -28.99 9.96 -6.67
CA LYS A 222 -30.17 10.72 -6.26
C LYS A 222 -30.32 11.92 -7.17
N TYR A 223 -31.48 12.06 -7.79
CA TYR A 223 -31.85 13.26 -8.55
C TYR A 223 -33.36 13.47 -8.45
N LEU A 224 -33.75 14.75 -8.35
CA LEU A 224 -35.08 15.27 -7.98
C LEU A 224 -35.41 15.11 -6.48
#